data_AF-A0A7C0X3R4-F1
#
_entry.id   AF-A0A7C0X3R4-F1
#
_cell.length_a   1.000
_cell.length_b   1.000
_cell.length_c   1.000
_cell.angle_alpha   90.00
_cell.angle_beta   90.00
_cell.angle_gamma   90.00
#
_symmetry.space_group_name_H-M   'P 1'
#
loop_
_entity.id
_entity.type
_entity.pdbx_description
1 polymer ?
#
loop_
_entity_poly.entity_id
_entity_poly.type
_entity_poly.pdbx_seq_one_letter_code
_entity_poly.pdbx_strand_id
1 'polypeptide(L)' 'DLPIVAYPNAGMPRMQNGVAVYDESPEVFSEKAAKLVDAGATMVGGCCGTTPKHIQHLCRRLADVR' A
#
# COMPACT_ATOMS: atom_id res chain seq x y z
N ASP A 1 22.34 -8.96 -1.40
CA ASP A 1 21.62 -7.70 -1.16
C ASP A 1 20.73 -7.79 0.07
N LEU A 2 20.46 -6.65 0.70
CA LEU A 2 19.59 -6.57 1.87
C LEU A 2 18.11 -6.51 1.45
N PRO A 3 17.18 -7.13 2.20
CA PRO A 3 15.75 -7.00 1.96
C PRO A 3 15.29 -5.53 1.98
N ILE A 4 14.46 -5.15 1.02
CA ILE A 4 13.80 -3.83 0.98
C ILE A 4 12.37 -3.99 1.46
N VAL A 5 11.98 -3.19 2.45
CA VAL A 5 10.63 -3.15 3.01
C VAL A 5 9.96 -1.84 2.63
N ALA A 6 8.77 -1.89 2.04
CA ALA A 6 8.01 -0.69 1.68
C ALA A 6 6.55 -0.80 2.12
N TYR A 7 6.06 0.19 2.87
CA TYR A 7 4.71 0.19 3.44
C TYR A 7 4.09 1.60 3.32
N PRO A 8 3.50 1.95 2.16
CA PRO A 8 2.95 3.28 1.93
C PRO A 8 1.66 3.54 2.72
N ASN A 9 1.29 4.81 2.85
CA ASN A 9 -0.05 5.22 3.31
C ASN A 9 -1.11 4.91 2.23
N ALA A 10 -2.39 4.93 2.62
CA ALA A 10 -3.52 4.89 1.68
C ALA A 10 -3.70 6.26 0.99
N GLY A 11 -2.76 6.61 0.13
CA GLY A 11 -2.70 7.90 -0.57
C GLY A 11 -2.11 9.04 0.27
N MET A 12 -2.12 10.24 -0.32
CA MET A 12 -1.68 11.45 0.37
C MET A 12 -2.73 11.87 1.40
N PRO A 13 -2.32 12.20 2.64
CA PRO A 13 -3.26 12.64 3.66
C PRO A 13 -3.87 13.99 3.27
N ARG A 14 -5.17 14.14 3.52
CA ARG A 14 -5.82 15.46 3.58
C ARG A 14 -6.17 15.78 5.01
N MET A 15 -6.01 17.04 5.40
CA MET A 15 -6.42 17.49 6.72
C MET A 15 -7.92 17.79 6.72
N GLN A 16 -8.67 17.15 7.61
CA GLN A 16 -10.08 17.44 7.87
C GLN A 16 -10.25 17.67 9.37
N ASN A 17 -10.62 18.90 9.76
CA ASN A 17 -10.80 19.29 11.17
C ASN A 17 -9.58 18.98 12.07
N GLY A 18 -8.37 19.17 11.54
CA GLY A 18 -7.13 18.88 12.28
C GLY A 18 -6.72 17.41 12.32
N VAL A 19 -7.47 16.52 11.66
CA VAL A 19 -7.16 15.08 11.56
C VAL A 19 -6.72 14.74 10.14
N ALA A 20 -5.70 13.90 10.01
CA ALA A 20 -5.28 13.35 8.72
C ALA A 20 -6.25 12.25 8.26
N VAL A 21 -6.86 12.44 7.09
CA VAL A 21 -7.78 11.50 6.44
C VAL A 21 -7.16 10.98 5.15
N TYR A 22 -7.37 9.69 4.89
CA TYR A 22 -6.81 8.95 3.76
C TYR A 22 -7.97 8.38 2.94
N ASP A 23 -8.11 8.85 1.70
CA ASP A 23 -9.27 8.57 0.85
C ASP A 23 -8.99 7.51 -0.23
N GLU A 24 -7.76 7.00 -0.32
CA GLU A 24 -7.42 6.05 -1.38
C GLU A 24 -8.12 4.70 -1.14
N SER A 25 -8.78 4.20 -2.18
CA SER A 25 -9.45 2.91 -2.13
C SER A 25 -8.45 1.73 -2.07
N PRO A 26 -8.87 0.57 -1.52
CA PRO A 26 -8.08 -0.67 -1.58
C PRO A 26 -7.58 -1.03 -2.98
N GLU A 27 -8.40 -0.81 -4.00
CA GLU A 27 -8.11 -1.09 -5.39
C GLU A 27 -6.94 -0.23 -5.88
N VAL A 28 -7.05 1.10 -5.77
CA VAL A 28 -6.01 2.04 -6.22
C VAL A 28 -4.72 1.89 -5.41
N PHE A 29 -4.84 1.68 -4.09
CA PHE A 29 -3.69 1.41 -3.23
C PHE A 29 -2.92 0.18 -3.72
N SER A 30 -3.62 -0.93 -3.96
CA SER A 30 -2.98 -2.19 -4.38
C SER A 30 -2.24 -2.05 -5.71
N GLU A 31 -2.76 -1.26 -6.64
CA GLU A 31 -2.13 -0.98 -7.95
C GLU A 31 -0.82 -0.22 -7.82
N LYS A 32 -0.77 0.75 -6.90
CA LYS A 32 0.43 1.54 -6.65
C LYS A 32 1.44 0.76 -5.82
N ALA A 33 1.00 0.07 -4.78
CA ALA A 33 1.85 -0.70 -3.90
C ALA A 33 2.52 -1.90 -4.62
N ALA A 34 1.84 -2.54 -5.58
CA ALA A 34 2.44 -3.62 -6.37
C ALA A 34 3.68 -3.17 -7.17
N LYS A 35 3.69 -1.92 -7.64
CA LYS A 35 4.86 -1.37 -8.37
C LYS A 35 6.12 -1.25 -7.50
N LEU A 36 5.97 -1.28 -6.18
CA LEU A 36 7.12 -1.28 -5.27
C LEU A 36 7.86 -2.62 -5.33
N VAL A 37 7.14 -3.72 -5.59
CA VAL A 37 7.75 -5.04 -5.80
C VAL A 37 8.55 -5.03 -7.11
N ASP A 38 7.99 -4.48 -8.19
CA ASP A 38 8.70 -4.28 -9.46
C ASP A 38 9.97 -3.40 -9.31
N ALA A 39 9.95 -2.50 -8.33
CA ALA A 39 11.08 -1.63 -7.99
C ALA A 39 12.11 -2.26 -7.02
N GLY A 40 11.92 -3.54 -6.64
CA GLY A 40 12.88 -4.30 -5.82
C GLY A 40 12.49 -4.47 -4.34
N ALA A 41 11.29 -4.06 -3.92
CA ALA A 41 10.81 -4.36 -2.57
C ALA A 41 10.57 -5.87 -2.41
N THR A 42 11.24 -6.47 -1.43
CA THR A 42 11.08 -7.90 -1.08
C THR A 42 9.99 -8.12 -0.02
N MET A 43 9.52 -7.04 0.60
CA MET A 43 8.40 -7.06 1.54
C MET A 43 7.57 -5.79 1.36
N VAL A 44 6.26 -5.96 1.24
CA VAL A 44 5.31 -4.85 1.09
C VAL A 44 4.15 -4.94 2.08
N GLY A 45 3.66 -3.78 2.52
CA GLY A 45 2.58 -3.67 3.48
C GLY A 45 1.84 -2.34 3.38
N GLY A 46 1.28 -1.87 4.48
CA GLY A 46 0.55 -0.61 4.55
C GLY A 46 0.82 0.15 5.85
N CYS A 47 0.79 1.48 5.78
CA CYS A 47 0.94 2.38 6.93
C CYS A 47 -0.41 3.08 7.24
N CYS A 48 -0.42 4.41 7.40
CA CYS A 48 -1.61 5.15 7.80
C CYS A 48 -2.71 5.08 6.72
N GLY A 49 -3.95 4.98 7.17
CA GLY A 49 -5.13 4.87 6.30
C GLY A 49 -5.34 3.47 5.69
N THR A 50 -4.34 2.60 5.72
CA THR A 50 -4.52 1.22 5.24
C THR A 50 -5.36 0.40 6.22
N THR A 51 -6.05 -0.59 5.67
CA THR A 51 -6.98 -1.47 6.42
C THR A 51 -6.81 -2.91 5.93
N PRO A 52 -7.41 -3.91 6.60
CA PRO A 52 -7.37 -5.29 6.10
C PRO A 52 -7.87 -5.45 4.65
N LYS A 53 -8.80 -4.60 4.18
CA LYS A 53 -9.23 -4.59 2.78
C LYS A 53 -8.11 -4.20 1.82
N HIS A 54 -7.31 -3.19 2.17
CA HIS A 54 -6.15 -2.78 1.38
C HIS A 54 -5.14 -3.92 1.23
N ILE A 55 -4.83 -4.59 2.34
CA ILE A 55 -3.89 -5.71 2.36
C ILE A 55 -4.46 -6.89 1.56
N GLN A 56 -5.75 -7.20 1.67
CA GLN A 56 -6.38 -8.26 0.87
C GLN A 56 -6.29 -7.98 -0.64
N HIS A 57 -6.52 -6.74 -1.07
CA HIS A 57 -6.38 -6.35 -2.48
C HIS A 57 -4.91 -6.43 -2.95
N LEU A 58 -3.97 -6.01 -2.11
CA LEU A 58 -2.54 -6.14 -2.40
C LEU A 58 -2.12 -7.61 -2.53
N CYS A 59 -2.52 -8.49 -1.61
CA CYS A 59 -2.24 -9.92 -1.70
C CYS A 59 -2.85 -10.55 -2.96
N ARG A 60 -4.10 -10.20 -3.31
CA ARG A 60 -4.73 -10.67 -4.57
C ARG A 60 -3.96 -10.21 -5.79
N ARG A 61 -3.50 -8.95 -5.79
CA ARG A 61 -2.73 -8.38 -6.90
C ARG A 61 -1.36 -9.05 -7.08
N LEU A 62 -0.74 -9.44 -5.98
CA LEU A 62 0.58 -10.08 -5.96
C LEU A 62 0.53 -11.61 -6.06
N ALA A 63 -0.65 -12.22 -6.17
CA ALA A 63 -0.80 -13.68 -6.17
C ALA A 63 -0.01 -14.37 -7.30
N ASP A 64 0.19 -13.67 -8.42
CA ASP A 64 0.93 -14.16 -9.58
C ASP A 64 2.38 -13.65 -9.66
N VAL A 65 2.79 -12.80 -8.71
CA VAL A 65 4.15 -12.24 -8.64
C VAL A 65 5.01 -13.24 -7.86
N ARG A 66 5.90 -13.93 -8.59
CA ARG A 66 6.86 -14.89 -8.03
C ARG A 66 8.11 -14.21 -7.48
#